data_AF-A0A1Z4GRI5-F1
#
_entry.id   AF-A0A1Z4GRI5-F1
#
_cell.length_a   1.000
_cell.length_b   1.000
_cell.length_c   1.000
_cell.angle_alpha   90.00
_cell.angle_beta   90.00
_cell.angle_gamma   90.00
#
_symmetry.space_group_name_H-M   'P 1'
#
loop_
_entity.id
_entity.type
_entity.pdbx_description
1 polymer ?
#
loop_
_entity_poly.entity_id
_entity_poly.type
_entity_poly.pdbx_seq_one_letter_code
_entity_poly.pdbx_strand_id
1 'polypeptide(L)'
;MTKQHNREKQTAVLLSAQQKRKEHKREQVFRAIEEIQKSGKPLNFPNIAQVAGCSISYLYKWTELTEYIHDLQSQKTQQLNSLESKEPGHHSLKTLSEVFKQRIRELSDENRELKRQNENLRGHVAEIFELKSECERLRTQIKLLTTPESSPKVVSLNSVPKNSDNVALQNPSPEITRLITEMGIKIGVRLKQEIAKHEPEKVKLAISAFQQYRSHNSIKNPGACLLAMIRDEALPNVPQKAITPVEDEFERWYRQAIESGFCQDIPKKYLPVQQGEILVRVSNDEFLSGYELLSWRIAKAKMELDED
;
A
#
# COMPACT_ATOMS: atom_id res chain seq x y z
N MET A 1 5.33 35.80 60.52
CA MET A 1 5.52 36.80 59.45
C MET A 1 6.99 36.94 58.99
N THR A 2 8.00 36.85 59.87
CA THR A 2 9.43 37.08 59.51
C THR A 2 10.12 35.95 58.73
N LYS A 3 9.77 34.69 58.95
CA LYS A 3 10.39 33.52 58.28
C LYS A 3 10.04 33.41 56.78
N GLN A 4 8.83 33.83 56.42
CA GLN A 4 8.32 33.80 55.03
C GLN A 4 8.98 34.90 54.17
N HIS A 5 9.12 36.10 54.73
CA HIS A 5 9.81 37.23 54.09
C HIS A 5 11.31 36.96 53.82
N ASN A 6 11.97 36.17 54.67
CA ASN A 6 13.38 35.78 54.45
C ASN A 6 13.51 34.72 53.35
N ARG A 7 12.54 33.79 53.24
CA ARG A 7 12.50 32.80 52.15
C ARG A 7 12.27 33.44 50.79
N GLU A 8 11.35 34.41 50.72
CA GLU A 8 11.06 35.17 49.51
C GLU A 8 12.27 35.98 49.03
N LYS A 9 13.00 36.62 49.95
CA LYS A 9 14.26 37.32 49.65
C LYS A 9 15.35 36.38 49.15
N GLN A 10 15.52 35.21 49.77
CA GLN A 10 16.48 34.19 49.32
C GLN A 10 16.13 33.64 47.94
N THR A 11 14.85 33.36 47.68
CA THR A 11 14.40 32.91 46.35
C THR A 11 14.57 33.98 45.27
N ALA A 12 14.35 35.25 45.60
CA ALA A 12 14.54 36.36 44.66
C ALA A 12 16.03 36.52 44.28
N VAL A 13 16.95 36.36 45.24
CA VAL A 13 18.40 36.38 44.96
C VAL A 13 18.79 35.23 44.04
N LEU A 14 18.29 34.00 44.29
CA LEU A 14 18.57 32.84 43.45
C LEU A 14 18.03 33.00 42.02
N LEU A 15 16.80 33.51 41.86
CA LEU A 15 16.22 33.80 40.55
C LEU A 15 17.01 34.87 39.80
N SER A 16 17.43 35.94 40.49
CA SER A 16 18.25 36.99 39.88
C SER A 16 19.64 36.48 39.43
N ALA A 17 20.25 35.58 40.20
CA ALA A 17 21.53 34.96 39.85
C ALA A 17 21.38 33.99 38.66
N GLN A 18 20.27 33.25 38.59
CA GLN A 18 19.96 32.36 37.47
C GLN A 18 19.72 33.15 36.18
N GLN A 19 18.99 34.27 36.27
CA GLN A 19 18.72 35.14 35.14
C GLN A 19 20.00 35.78 34.59
N LYS A 20 20.88 36.30 35.47
CA LYS A 20 22.19 36.83 35.07
C LYS A 20 23.07 35.79 34.36
N ARG A 21 23.06 34.54 34.83
CA ARG A 21 23.80 33.45 34.16
C ARG A 21 23.24 33.13 32.78
N LYS A 22 21.92 33.16 32.62
CA LYS A 22 21.24 32.95 31.33
C LYS A 22 21.60 34.07 30.34
N GLU A 23 21.55 35.32 30.78
CA GLU A 23 21.89 36.49 29.97
C GLU A 23 23.37 36.47 29.54
N HIS A 24 24.28 36.21 30.47
CA HIS A 24 25.71 36.10 30.15
C HIS A 24 25.99 34.99 29.13
N LYS A 25 25.33 33.83 29.26
CA LYS A 25 25.46 32.75 28.28
C LYS A 25 24.88 33.13 26.93
N ARG A 26 23.80 33.90 26.90
CA ARG A 26 23.19 34.40 25.66
C ARG A 26 24.15 35.32 24.90
N GLU A 27 24.76 36.27 25.61
CA GLU A 27 25.76 37.17 25.03
C GLU A 27 26.99 36.42 24.51
N GLN A 28 27.43 35.38 25.22
CA GLN A 28 28.54 34.53 24.78
C GLN A 28 28.24 33.82 23.46
N VAL A 29 27.01 33.34 23.26
CA VAL A 29 26.60 32.71 22.00
C VAL A 29 26.54 33.72 20.85
N PHE A 30 26.00 34.93 21.09
CA PHE A 30 25.99 35.97 20.05
C PHE A 30 27.40 36.38 19.61
N ARG A 31 28.34 36.52 20.55
CA ARG A 31 29.76 36.78 20.22
C ARG A 31 30.37 35.65 19.40
N ALA A 32 30.07 34.40 19.74
CA ALA A 32 30.53 33.24 18.97
C ALA A 32 30.00 33.23 17.53
N ILE A 33 28.74 33.64 17.32
CA ILE A 33 28.15 33.78 15.98
C ILE A 33 28.91 34.84 15.16
N GLU A 34 29.19 36.01 15.74
CA GLU A 34 29.97 37.06 15.06
C GLU A 34 31.39 36.60 14.71
N GLU A 35 32.05 35.86 15.59
CA GLU A 35 33.38 35.32 15.35
C GLU A 35 33.38 34.27 14.22
N ILE A 36 32.36 33.41 14.17
CA ILE A 36 32.19 32.42 13.09
C ILE A 36 31.93 33.12 11.75
N GLN A 37 31.12 34.18 11.74
CA GLN A 37 30.89 34.99 10.54
C GLN A 37 32.19 35.67 10.05
N LYS A 38 32.95 36.31 10.95
CA LYS A 38 34.21 37.00 10.61
C LYS A 38 35.29 36.03 10.12
N SER A 39 35.31 34.80 10.66
CA SER A 39 36.27 33.76 10.26
C SER A 39 35.87 32.99 9.00
N GLY A 40 34.69 33.27 8.42
CA GLY A 40 34.20 32.61 7.21
C GLY A 40 33.86 31.12 7.37
N LYS A 41 33.84 30.63 8.60
CA LYS A 41 33.51 29.23 8.92
C LYS A 41 32.01 28.95 8.72
N PRO A 42 31.61 27.68 8.51
CA PRO A 42 30.20 27.33 8.37
C PRO A 42 29.44 27.66 9.66
N LEU A 43 28.35 28.42 9.52
CA LEU A 43 27.47 28.81 10.61
C LEU A 43 26.53 27.65 10.95
N ASN A 44 27.05 26.64 11.63
CA ASN A 44 26.29 25.45 12.02
C ASN A 44 26.17 25.38 13.56
N PHE A 45 25.07 24.84 14.07
CA PHE A 45 24.84 24.68 15.52
C PHE A 45 25.99 23.99 16.27
N PRO A 46 26.63 22.93 15.76
CA PRO A 46 27.79 22.33 16.42
C PRO A 46 28.99 23.27 16.54
N ASN A 47 29.25 24.07 15.50
CA ASN A 47 30.37 25.01 15.47
C ASN A 47 30.13 26.17 16.44
N ILE A 48 28.89 26.67 16.50
CA ILE A 48 28.47 27.70 17.46
C ILE A 48 28.58 27.18 18.90
N ALA A 49 28.14 25.94 19.16
CA ALA A 49 28.22 25.31 20.47
C ALA A 49 29.67 25.17 20.95
N GLN A 50 30.58 24.78 20.06
CA GLN A 50 32.01 24.62 20.34
C GLN A 50 32.67 25.96 20.68
N VAL A 51 32.39 27.03 19.92
CA VAL A 51 32.97 28.36 20.14
C VAL A 51 32.37 29.04 21.38
N ALA A 52 31.06 28.89 21.60
CA ALA A 52 30.38 29.49 22.75
C ALA A 52 30.56 28.72 24.07
N GLY A 53 31.11 27.50 24.04
CA GLY A 53 31.26 26.65 25.22
C GLY A 53 29.91 26.30 25.86
N CYS A 54 28.94 25.89 25.04
CA CYS A 54 27.61 25.44 25.47
C CYS A 54 27.24 24.14 24.75
N SER A 55 26.28 23.39 25.29
CA SER A 55 25.80 22.18 24.61
C SER A 55 24.85 22.53 23.46
N ILE A 56 24.82 21.70 22.44
CA ILE A 56 23.92 21.85 21.28
C ILE A 56 22.45 21.91 21.75
N SER A 57 22.05 21.03 22.67
CA SER A 57 20.70 21.02 23.25
C SER A 57 20.35 22.32 23.99
N TYR A 58 21.34 23.03 24.53
CA TYR A 58 21.11 24.32 25.19
C TYR A 58 20.83 25.45 24.19
N LEU A 59 21.41 25.39 22.98
CA LEU A 59 21.11 26.33 21.90
C LEU A 59 19.66 26.17 21.40
N TYR A 60 19.19 24.92 21.26
CA TYR A 60 17.82 24.63 20.84
C TYR A 60 16.75 25.05 21.86
N LYS A 61 17.13 25.27 23.12
CA LYS A 61 16.21 25.78 24.15
C LYS A 61 15.84 27.25 23.94
N TRP A 62 16.58 27.98 23.10
CA TRP A 62 16.35 29.39 22.80
C TRP A 62 15.86 29.55 21.36
N THR A 63 14.53 29.59 21.20
CA THR A 63 13.85 29.67 19.90
C THR A 63 14.25 30.92 19.10
N GLU A 64 14.42 32.06 19.77
CA GLU A 64 14.88 33.31 19.14
C GLU A 64 16.26 33.15 18.49
N LEU A 65 17.14 32.32 19.07
CA LEU A 65 18.49 32.09 18.58
C LEU A 65 18.52 31.11 17.41
N THR A 66 17.66 30.09 17.44
CA THR A 66 17.50 29.15 16.32
C THR A 66 16.93 29.85 15.09
N GLU A 67 15.91 30.71 15.26
CA GLU A 67 15.33 31.51 14.18
C GLU A 67 16.38 32.42 13.54
N TYR A 68 17.14 33.15 14.36
CA TYR A 68 18.21 34.03 13.87
C TYR A 68 19.29 33.29 13.08
N ILE A 69 19.72 32.11 13.51
CA ILE A 69 20.71 31.30 12.79
C ILE A 69 20.14 30.78 11.47
N HIS A 70 18.88 30.33 11.45
CA HIS A 70 18.22 29.87 10.23
C HIS A 70 18.07 31.00 9.20
N ASP A 71 17.70 32.20 9.65
CA ASP A 71 17.62 33.38 8.78
C ASP A 71 18.97 33.68 8.14
N LEU A 72 20.06 33.67 8.94
CA LEU A 72 21.42 33.88 8.44
C LEU A 72 21.88 32.79 7.45
N GLN A 73 21.53 31.52 7.69
CA GLN A 73 21.82 30.43 6.77
C GLN A 73 21.04 30.59 5.46
N SER A 74 19.76 30.94 5.54
CA SER A 74 18.89 31.11 4.36
C SER A 74 19.38 32.23 3.43
N GLN A 75 19.79 33.36 4.00
CA GLN A 75 20.36 34.49 3.25
C GLN A 75 21.63 34.09 2.50
N LYS A 76 22.51 33.29 3.12
CA LYS A 76 23.73 32.79 2.47
C LYS A 76 23.42 31.83 1.32
N THR A 77 22.46 30.92 1.49
CA THR A 77 22.03 29.99 0.44
C THR A 77 21.41 30.72 -0.74
N GLN A 78 20.57 31.73 -0.49
CA GLN A 78 19.98 32.55 -1.55
C GLN A 78 21.04 33.32 -2.35
N GLN A 79 22.08 33.84 -1.69
CA GLN A 79 23.20 34.52 -2.36
C GLN A 79 24.03 33.56 -3.22
N LEU A 80 24.29 32.32 -2.76
CA LEU A 80 25.03 31.32 -3.53
C LEU A 80 24.25 30.85 -4.77
N ASN A 81 22.95 30.58 -4.62
CA ASN A 81 22.09 30.16 -5.74
C ASN A 81 21.96 31.26 -6.81
N SER A 82 22.01 32.53 -6.43
CA SER A 82 22.00 33.65 -7.38
C SER A 82 23.29 33.74 -8.23
N LEU A 83 24.41 33.21 -7.74
CA LEU A 83 25.71 33.23 -8.42
C LEU A 83 25.94 31.99 -9.31
N GLU A 84 25.22 30.89 -9.07
CA GLU A 84 25.35 29.63 -9.83
C GLU A 84 24.49 29.54 -11.10
N SER A 85 23.77 30.60 -11.47
CA SER A 85 23.06 30.68 -12.76
C SER A 85 24.02 30.91 -13.94
N LYS A 86 24.94 29.97 -14.17
CA LYS A 86 25.61 29.86 -15.48
C LYS A 86 24.57 29.43 -16.49
N GLU A 87 24.21 30.31 -17.41
CA GLU A 87 23.33 29.98 -18.53
C GLU A 87 23.85 28.71 -19.23
N PRO A 88 23.02 27.66 -19.39
CA PRO A 88 23.44 26.46 -20.10
C PRO A 88 23.77 26.84 -21.55
N GLY A 89 24.99 26.50 -22.01
CA GLY A 89 25.44 26.84 -23.36
C GLY A 89 24.45 26.37 -24.42
N HIS A 90 24.24 27.19 -25.47
CA HIS A 90 23.22 27.02 -26.52
C HIS A 90 23.12 25.60 -27.12
N HIS A 91 24.21 24.84 -27.14
CA HIS A 91 24.23 23.44 -27.56
C HIS A 91 23.47 22.48 -26.61
N SER A 92 23.52 22.69 -25.30
CA SER A 92 22.83 21.86 -24.30
C SER A 92 21.31 22.01 -24.37
N LEU A 93 20.81 23.22 -24.63
CA LEU A 93 19.37 23.45 -24.81
C LEU A 93 18.86 22.82 -26.11
N LYS A 94 19.66 22.86 -27.18
CA LYS A 94 19.29 22.25 -28.46
C LYS A 94 19.22 20.72 -28.36
N THR A 95 20.22 20.09 -27.75
CA THR A 95 20.22 18.63 -27.56
C THR A 95 19.06 18.19 -26.65
N LEU A 96 18.79 18.93 -25.58
CA LEU A 96 17.63 18.67 -24.71
C LEU A 96 16.30 18.78 -25.47
N SER A 97 16.15 19.81 -26.33
CA SER A 97 14.96 19.98 -27.17
C SER A 97 14.79 18.83 -28.16
N GLU A 98 15.87 18.32 -28.74
CA GLU A 98 15.85 17.17 -29.65
C GLU A 98 15.43 15.89 -28.93
N VAL A 99 15.99 15.63 -27.73
CA VAL A 99 15.61 14.48 -26.89
C VAL A 99 14.13 14.56 -26.50
N PHE A 100 13.63 15.74 -26.10
CA PHE A 100 12.21 15.89 -25.78
C PHE A 100 11.30 15.71 -26.98
N LYS A 101 11.68 16.23 -28.15
CA LYS A 101 10.92 16.00 -29.40
C LYS A 101 10.88 14.52 -29.76
N GLN A 102 11.99 13.80 -29.59
CA GLN A 102 12.03 12.37 -29.82
C GLN A 102 11.10 11.63 -28.85
N ARG A 103 11.15 11.97 -27.56
CA ARG A 103 10.27 11.37 -26.55
C ARG A 103 8.79 11.63 -26.82
N ILE A 104 8.45 12.84 -27.28
CA ILE A 104 7.07 13.19 -27.66
C ILE A 104 6.61 12.34 -28.84
N ARG A 105 7.48 12.08 -29.83
CA ARG A 105 7.14 11.22 -30.98
C ARG A 105 6.90 9.78 -30.53
N GLU A 106 7.81 9.21 -29.75
CA GLU A 106 7.68 7.85 -29.21
C GLU A 106 6.37 7.68 -28.44
N LEU A 107 6.06 8.62 -27.54
CA LEU A 107 4.81 8.60 -26.77
C LEU A 107 3.57 8.78 -27.65
N SER A 108 3.67 9.57 -28.71
CA SER A 108 2.56 9.78 -29.65
C SER A 108 2.29 8.53 -30.49
N ASP A 109 3.34 7.83 -30.91
CA ASP A 109 3.25 6.57 -31.65
C ASP A 109 2.70 5.45 -30.77
N GLU A 110 3.15 5.36 -29.51
CA GLU A 110 2.60 4.44 -28.52
C GLU A 110 1.11 4.72 -28.26
N ASN A 111 0.73 5.99 -28.10
CA ASN A 111 -0.67 6.37 -27.91
C ASN A 111 -1.54 6.01 -29.12
N ARG A 112 -1.00 6.18 -30.34
CA ARG A 112 -1.69 5.79 -31.58
C ARG A 112 -1.88 4.29 -31.67
N GLU A 113 -0.88 3.50 -31.33
CA GLU A 113 -0.96 2.04 -31.34
C GLU A 113 -1.93 1.52 -30.27
N LEU A 114 -1.90 2.07 -29.06
CA LEU A 114 -2.85 1.74 -27.99
C LEU A 114 -4.29 2.09 -28.37
N LYS A 115 -4.51 3.18 -29.10
CA LYS A 115 -5.83 3.53 -29.64
C LYS A 115 -6.31 2.53 -30.68
N ARG A 116 -5.42 2.10 -31.59
CA ARG A 116 -5.73 1.08 -32.61
C ARG A 116 -6.09 -0.25 -31.97
N GLN A 117 -5.35 -0.66 -30.94
CA GLN A 117 -5.64 -1.88 -30.18
C GLN A 117 -6.99 -1.78 -29.46
N ASN A 118 -7.30 -0.64 -28.84
CA ASN A 118 -8.60 -0.40 -28.22
C ASN A 118 -9.75 -0.45 -29.23
N GLU A 119 -9.59 0.12 -30.41
CA GLU A 119 -10.60 0.07 -31.46
C GLU A 119 -10.85 -1.36 -31.93
N ASN A 120 -9.79 -2.16 -32.12
CA ASN A 120 -9.92 -3.57 -32.47
C ASN A 120 -10.63 -4.38 -31.37
N LEU A 121 -10.24 -4.18 -30.10
CA LEU A 121 -10.89 -4.83 -28.96
C LEU A 121 -12.38 -4.45 -28.86
N ARG A 122 -12.73 -3.18 -29.13
CA ARG A 122 -14.14 -2.75 -29.21
C ARG A 122 -14.90 -3.48 -30.31
N GLY A 123 -14.27 -3.69 -31.47
CA GLY A 123 -14.83 -4.52 -32.55
C GLY A 123 -15.13 -5.95 -32.08
N HIS A 124 -14.16 -6.62 -31.46
CA HIS A 124 -14.34 -7.97 -30.92
C HIS A 124 -15.42 -8.04 -29.84
N VAL A 125 -15.52 -7.04 -28.96
CA VAL A 125 -16.58 -6.98 -27.95
C VAL A 125 -17.96 -6.84 -28.58
N ALA A 126 -18.09 -6.03 -29.64
CA ALA A 126 -19.35 -5.91 -30.38
C ALA A 126 -19.75 -7.24 -31.03
N GLU A 127 -18.82 -7.93 -31.68
CA GLU A 127 -19.03 -9.26 -32.27
C GLU A 127 -19.46 -10.28 -31.21
N ILE A 128 -18.81 -10.32 -30.05
CA ILE A 128 -19.18 -11.20 -28.94
C ILE A 128 -20.60 -10.91 -28.45
N PHE A 129 -21.00 -9.63 -28.39
CA PHE A 129 -22.35 -9.25 -27.97
C PHE A 129 -23.41 -9.72 -28.97
N GLU A 130 -23.16 -9.57 -30.27
CA GLU A 130 -24.02 -10.06 -31.33
C GLU A 130 -24.17 -11.59 -31.26
N LEU A 131 -23.05 -12.31 -31.14
CA LEU A 131 -23.04 -13.77 -30.98
C LEU A 131 -23.79 -14.22 -29.72
N LYS A 132 -23.64 -13.49 -28.61
CA LYS A 132 -24.36 -13.79 -27.36
C LYS A 132 -25.88 -13.62 -27.54
N SER A 133 -26.30 -12.52 -28.16
CA SER A 133 -27.72 -12.26 -28.47
C SER A 133 -28.30 -13.38 -29.36
N GLU A 134 -27.55 -13.81 -30.37
CA GLU A 134 -27.98 -14.89 -31.25
C GLU A 134 -28.06 -16.23 -30.51
N CYS A 135 -27.09 -16.52 -29.64
CA CYS A 135 -27.13 -17.68 -28.75
C CYS A 135 -28.36 -17.67 -27.83
N GLU A 136 -28.71 -16.52 -27.25
CA GLU A 136 -29.92 -16.38 -26.43
C GLU A 136 -31.20 -16.59 -27.26
N ARG A 137 -31.26 -16.03 -28.47
CA ARG A 137 -32.37 -16.24 -29.41
C ARG A 137 -32.53 -17.72 -29.75
N LEU A 138 -31.46 -18.41 -30.10
CA LEU A 138 -31.50 -19.84 -30.41
C LEU A 138 -31.91 -20.67 -29.19
N ARG A 139 -31.43 -20.33 -27.98
CA ARG A 139 -31.83 -20.99 -26.73
C ARG A 139 -33.32 -20.82 -26.44
N THR A 140 -33.88 -19.64 -26.68
CA THR A 140 -35.33 -19.40 -26.49
C THR A 140 -36.16 -20.19 -27.51
N GLN A 141 -35.72 -20.25 -28.77
CA GLN A 141 -36.37 -21.05 -29.80
C GLN A 141 -36.34 -22.55 -29.47
N ILE A 142 -35.20 -23.08 -29.05
CA ILE A 142 -35.08 -24.48 -28.59
C ILE A 142 -36.01 -24.71 -27.42
N LYS A 143 -36.04 -23.81 -26.43
CA LYS A 143 -36.94 -23.93 -25.28
C LYS A 143 -38.41 -24.00 -25.69
N LEU A 144 -38.86 -23.15 -26.62
CA LEU A 144 -40.23 -23.16 -27.13
C LEU A 144 -40.59 -24.47 -27.86
N LEU A 145 -39.66 -25.00 -28.66
CA LEU A 145 -39.87 -26.25 -29.39
C LEU A 145 -39.77 -27.49 -28.48
N THR A 146 -38.97 -27.43 -27.42
CA THR A 146 -38.75 -28.51 -26.46
C THR A 146 -39.78 -28.50 -25.33
N THR A 147 -40.48 -27.38 -25.08
CA THR A 147 -41.62 -27.40 -24.15
C THR A 147 -42.75 -28.22 -24.78
N PRO A 148 -43.15 -29.35 -24.15
CA PRO A 148 -44.27 -30.12 -24.66
C PRO A 148 -45.53 -29.25 -24.62
N GLU A 149 -46.19 -29.09 -25.77
CA GLU A 149 -47.53 -28.49 -25.81
C GLU A 149 -48.40 -29.23 -24.79
N SER A 150 -48.98 -28.44 -23.87
CA SER A 150 -49.88 -28.93 -22.84
C SER A 150 -51.14 -29.50 -23.49
N SER A 151 -51.11 -30.79 -23.83
CA SER A 151 -52.30 -31.53 -24.23
C SER A 151 -53.26 -31.65 -23.04
N PRO A 152 -54.59 -31.59 -23.28
CA PRO A 152 -55.56 -31.58 -22.20
C PRO A 152 -55.62 -32.96 -21.56
N LYS A 153 -55.19 -33.02 -20.29
CA LYS A 153 -55.66 -33.90 -19.21
C LYS A 153 -56.26 -35.25 -19.66
N VAL A 154 -55.40 -36.21 -20.01
CA VAL A 154 -55.76 -37.63 -19.99
C VAL A 154 -54.88 -38.32 -18.95
N VAL A 155 -55.53 -38.84 -17.91
CA VAL A 155 -54.87 -39.58 -16.83
C VAL A 155 -54.59 -40.99 -17.32
N SER A 156 -53.30 -41.33 -17.48
CA SER A 156 -52.86 -42.71 -17.65
C SER A 156 -52.05 -43.12 -16.43
N LEU A 157 -52.65 -44.00 -15.63
CA LEU A 157 -51.99 -44.73 -14.55
C LEU A 157 -51.09 -45.79 -15.17
N ASN A 158 -49.84 -45.86 -14.69
CA ASN A 158 -48.82 -46.86 -15.02
C ASN A 158 -48.17 -46.75 -16.40
N SER A 159 -47.05 -46.01 -16.48
CA SER A 159 -45.90 -46.46 -17.26
C SER A 159 -44.59 -45.87 -16.73
N VAL A 160 -43.60 -46.75 -16.64
CA VAL A 160 -42.23 -46.59 -16.14
C VAL A 160 -41.50 -45.43 -16.86
N PRO A 161 -40.68 -44.61 -16.16
CA PRO A 161 -39.94 -43.54 -16.81
C PRO A 161 -38.82 -44.11 -17.69
N LYS A 162 -38.87 -43.79 -18.99
CA LYS A 162 -37.77 -44.03 -19.94
C LYS A 162 -36.90 -42.76 -20.04
N ASN A 163 -35.61 -42.98 -19.87
CA ASN A 163 -34.52 -42.01 -19.93
C ASN A 163 -34.19 -41.55 -21.37
N SER A 164 -33.90 -40.26 -21.52
CA SER A 164 -32.97 -39.65 -22.48
C SER A 164 -32.76 -38.20 -21.98
N ASP A 165 -31.60 -37.74 -21.52
CA ASP A 165 -30.26 -37.92 -22.05
C ASP A 165 -29.22 -38.18 -20.95
N ASN A 166 -28.40 -39.21 -21.17
CA ASN A 166 -27.18 -39.49 -20.43
C ASN A 166 -26.09 -38.49 -20.84
N VAL A 167 -25.99 -37.36 -20.12
CA VAL A 167 -24.66 -36.82 -19.82
C VAL A 167 -24.21 -37.57 -18.58
N ALA A 168 -23.19 -38.41 -18.73
CA ALA A 168 -22.63 -39.21 -17.65
C ALA A 168 -22.51 -38.35 -16.38
N LEU A 169 -23.19 -38.76 -15.30
CA LEU A 169 -22.95 -38.25 -13.95
C LEU A 169 -21.50 -38.59 -13.60
N GLN A 170 -20.56 -37.73 -13.97
CA GLN A 170 -19.27 -37.70 -13.32
C GLN A 170 -19.57 -37.34 -11.87
N ASN A 171 -19.28 -38.28 -10.98
CA ASN A 171 -19.35 -38.03 -9.55
C ASN A 171 -18.52 -36.77 -9.27
N PRO A 172 -19.06 -35.79 -8.52
CA PRO A 172 -18.28 -34.63 -8.12
C PRO A 172 -17.01 -35.13 -7.44
N SER A 173 -15.87 -34.53 -7.76
CA SER A 173 -14.56 -34.94 -7.22
C SER A 173 -14.68 -35.24 -5.72
N PRO A 174 -14.14 -36.36 -5.23
CA PRO A 174 -14.23 -36.74 -3.81
C PRO A 174 -13.70 -35.64 -2.90
N GLU A 175 -12.77 -34.83 -3.39
CA GLU A 175 -12.22 -33.65 -2.72
C GLU A 175 -13.29 -32.57 -2.46
N ILE A 176 -14.08 -32.20 -3.47
CA ILE A 176 -15.17 -31.19 -3.36
C ILE A 176 -16.25 -31.69 -2.40
N THR A 177 -16.56 -32.98 -2.45
CA THR A 177 -17.53 -33.61 -1.56
C THR A 177 -17.08 -33.55 -0.10
N ARG A 178 -15.78 -33.74 0.16
CA ARG A 178 -15.19 -33.61 1.50
C ARG A 178 -15.26 -32.17 2.01
N LEU A 179 -14.85 -31.18 1.20
CA LEU A 179 -14.89 -29.76 1.56
C LEU A 179 -16.30 -29.30 1.95
N ILE A 180 -17.33 -29.71 1.19
CA ILE A 180 -18.72 -29.32 1.48
C ILE A 180 -19.25 -30.00 2.74
N THR A 181 -18.85 -31.25 2.97
CA THR A 181 -19.25 -32.01 4.17
C THR A 181 -18.58 -31.46 5.43
N GLU A 182 -17.30 -31.06 5.35
CA GLU A 182 -16.56 -30.40 6.43
C GLU A 182 -17.21 -29.07 6.85
N MET A 183 -17.78 -28.33 5.89
CA MET A 183 -18.55 -27.11 6.17
C MET A 183 -19.95 -27.36 6.78
N GLY A 184 -20.30 -28.63 7.07
CA GLY A 184 -21.58 -29.03 7.66
C GLY A 184 -22.76 -28.94 6.69
N ILE A 185 -22.51 -28.89 5.38
CA ILE A 185 -23.57 -28.76 4.37
C ILE A 185 -23.88 -30.15 3.79
N LYS A 186 -25.13 -30.58 3.91
CA LYS A 186 -25.60 -31.82 3.28
C LYS A 186 -25.72 -31.62 1.77
N ILE A 187 -25.01 -32.45 1.00
CA ILE A 187 -25.01 -32.38 -0.46
C ILE A 187 -26.30 -33.00 -1.01
N GLY A 188 -27.30 -32.15 -1.25
CA GLY A 188 -28.55 -32.54 -1.91
C GLY A 188 -28.38 -32.78 -3.41
N VAL A 189 -29.39 -33.43 -4.03
CA VAL A 189 -29.40 -33.76 -5.47
C VAL A 189 -29.14 -32.55 -6.37
N ARG A 190 -29.74 -31.40 -6.03
CA ARG A 190 -29.54 -30.14 -6.77
C ARG A 190 -28.10 -29.63 -6.71
N LEU A 191 -27.44 -29.77 -5.56
CA LEU A 191 -26.05 -29.34 -5.40
C LEU A 191 -25.10 -30.27 -6.18
N LYS A 192 -25.36 -31.59 -6.19
CA LYS A 192 -24.60 -32.54 -7.03
C LYS A 192 -24.72 -32.21 -8.52
N GLN A 193 -25.94 -31.91 -8.97
CA GLN A 193 -26.20 -31.53 -10.36
C GLN A 193 -25.51 -30.22 -10.74
N GLU A 194 -25.49 -29.24 -9.84
CA GLU A 194 -24.82 -27.96 -10.10
C GLU A 194 -23.30 -28.13 -10.14
N ILE A 195 -22.72 -28.88 -9.20
CA ILE A 195 -21.27 -29.17 -9.20
C ILE A 195 -20.84 -29.90 -10.48
N ALA A 196 -21.66 -30.83 -10.99
CA ALA A 196 -21.35 -31.58 -12.21
C ALA A 196 -21.42 -30.73 -13.49
N LYS A 197 -22.07 -29.56 -13.47
CA LYS A 197 -22.16 -28.65 -14.62
C LYS A 197 -20.96 -27.71 -14.76
N HIS A 198 -20.24 -27.48 -13.65
CA HIS A 198 -19.17 -26.49 -13.57
C HIS A 198 -17.80 -27.18 -13.48
N GLU A 199 -16.77 -26.48 -13.97
CA GLU A 199 -15.40 -26.96 -13.86
C GLU A 199 -14.97 -27.10 -12.40
N PRO A 200 -14.25 -28.17 -12.00
CA PRO A 200 -13.90 -28.41 -10.60
C PRO A 200 -13.14 -27.24 -9.94
N GLU A 201 -12.28 -26.55 -10.69
CA GLU A 201 -11.54 -25.38 -10.19
C GLU A 201 -12.46 -24.19 -9.89
N LYS A 202 -13.45 -23.93 -10.75
CA LYS A 202 -14.46 -22.88 -10.50
C LYS A 202 -15.32 -23.21 -9.28
N VAL A 203 -15.66 -24.48 -9.08
CA VAL A 203 -16.39 -24.93 -7.89
C VAL A 203 -15.54 -24.72 -6.62
N LYS A 204 -14.22 -24.98 -6.67
CA LYS A 204 -13.30 -24.70 -5.55
C LYS A 204 -13.20 -23.20 -5.24
N LEU A 205 -13.17 -22.34 -6.26
CA LEU A 205 -13.19 -20.88 -6.09
C LEU A 205 -14.49 -20.41 -5.46
N ALA A 206 -15.65 -20.91 -5.92
CA ALA A 206 -16.95 -20.60 -5.36
C ALA A 206 -17.11 -21.08 -3.90
N ILE A 207 -16.54 -22.24 -3.57
CA ILE A 207 -16.47 -22.73 -2.18
C ILE A 207 -15.62 -21.79 -1.32
N SER A 208 -14.48 -21.33 -1.84
CA SER A 208 -13.59 -20.39 -1.12
C SER A 208 -14.28 -19.03 -0.91
N ALA A 209 -14.98 -18.52 -1.93
CA ALA A 209 -15.80 -17.32 -1.82
C ALA A 209 -16.92 -17.49 -0.79
N PHE A 210 -17.58 -18.66 -0.77
CA PHE A 210 -18.60 -18.98 0.22
C PHE A 210 -18.04 -19.03 1.65
N GLN A 211 -16.84 -19.57 1.86
CA GLN A 211 -16.17 -19.56 3.16
C GLN A 211 -15.90 -18.13 3.64
N GLN A 212 -15.39 -17.25 2.77
CA GLN A 212 -15.20 -15.83 3.07
C GLN A 212 -16.52 -15.13 3.40
N TYR A 213 -17.58 -15.45 2.66
CA TYR A 213 -18.89 -14.87 2.90
C TYR A 213 -19.48 -15.32 4.25
N ARG A 214 -19.31 -16.59 4.61
CA ARG A 214 -19.81 -17.19 5.86
C ARG A 214 -19.06 -16.71 7.11
N SER A 215 -17.79 -16.32 7.00
CA SER A 215 -17.06 -15.75 8.15
C SER A 215 -17.59 -14.37 8.55
N HIS A 216 -18.16 -13.61 7.60
CA HIS A 216 -18.69 -12.28 7.84
C HIS A 216 -20.21 -12.22 8.01
N ASN A 217 -20.95 -13.22 7.50
CA ASN A 217 -22.41 -13.23 7.49
C ASN A 217 -22.99 -14.49 8.12
N SER A 218 -24.00 -14.31 8.99
CA SER A 218 -24.78 -15.43 9.53
C SER A 218 -25.82 -15.90 8.51
N ILE A 219 -25.64 -17.12 7.97
CA ILE A 219 -26.45 -17.65 6.87
C ILE A 219 -27.48 -18.66 7.40
N LYS A 220 -28.77 -18.37 7.21
CA LYS A 220 -29.88 -19.27 7.60
C LYS A 220 -29.90 -20.59 6.81
N ASN A 221 -29.54 -20.56 5.52
CA ASN A 221 -29.48 -21.74 4.66
C ASN A 221 -28.15 -21.79 3.88
N PRO A 222 -27.12 -22.43 4.44
CA PRO A 222 -25.79 -22.47 3.83
C PRO A 222 -25.77 -23.27 2.52
N GLY A 223 -26.61 -24.30 2.39
CA GLY A 223 -26.68 -25.11 1.16
C GLY A 223 -27.27 -24.35 -0.03
N ALA A 224 -28.30 -23.53 0.20
CA ALA A 224 -28.87 -22.69 -0.85
C ALA A 224 -27.92 -21.54 -1.25
N CYS A 225 -27.21 -20.97 -0.28
CA CYS A 225 -26.23 -19.92 -0.53
C CYS A 225 -25.02 -20.44 -1.32
N LEU A 226 -24.46 -21.59 -0.95
CA LEU A 226 -23.39 -22.23 -1.72
C LEU A 226 -23.84 -22.57 -3.14
N LEU A 227 -25.07 -23.07 -3.30
CA LEU A 227 -25.64 -23.36 -4.61
C LEU A 227 -25.77 -22.10 -5.49
N ALA A 228 -26.14 -20.95 -4.91
CA ALA A 228 -26.16 -19.68 -5.62
C ALA A 228 -24.75 -19.22 -6.01
N MET A 229 -23.79 -19.31 -5.09
CA MET A 229 -22.39 -18.94 -5.36
C MET A 229 -21.74 -19.81 -6.45
N ILE A 230 -22.08 -21.10 -6.52
CA ILE A 230 -21.62 -21.99 -7.61
C ILE A 230 -22.28 -21.61 -8.94
N ARG A 231 -23.57 -21.22 -8.94
CA ARG A 231 -24.27 -20.78 -10.16
C ARG A 231 -23.71 -19.48 -10.73
N ASP A 232 -23.38 -18.55 -9.84
CA ASP A 232 -22.90 -17.22 -10.20
C ASP A 232 -21.38 -17.20 -10.44
N GLU A 233 -20.72 -18.38 -10.42
CA GLU A 233 -19.27 -18.54 -10.54
C GLU A 233 -18.49 -17.56 -9.63
N ALA A 234 -18.95 -17.44 -8.38
CA ALA A 234 -18.45 -16.43 -7.45
C ALA A 234 -16.94 -16.59 -7.21
N LEU A 235 -16.21 -15.49 -7.38
CA LEU A 235 -14.78 -15.43 -7.12
C LEU A 235 -14.54 -14.88 -5.69
N PRO A 236 -13.54 -15.38 -4.96
CA PRO A 236 -13.15 -14.81 -3.68
C PRO A 236 -12.69 -13.36 -3.88
N ASN A 237 -13.09 -12.47 -2.96
CA ASN A 237 -12.99 -11.01 -3.16
C ASN A 237 -11.56 -10.49 -3.37
N VAL A 238 -10.53 -11.22 -2.93
CA VAL A 238 -9.13 -11.08 -3.32
C VAL A 238 -8.46 -12.43 -3.02
N PRO A 239 -7.52 -12.92 -3.84
CA PRO A 239 -6.66 -14.03 -3.43
C PRO A 239 -5.95 -13.64 -2.13
N GLN A 240 -6.20 -14.39 -1.05
CA GLN A 240 -5.18 -14.57 -0.03
C GLN A 240 -4.05 -15.29 -0.76
N LYS A 241 -3.12 -14.52 -1.35
CA LYS A 241 -1.78 -15.03 -1.63
C LYS A 241 -1.35 -15.63 -0.30
N ALA A 242 -1.21 -16.96 -0.26
CA ALA A 242 -0.77 -17.65 0.94
C ALA A 242 0.48 -16.90 1.40
N ILE A 243 0.36 -16.19 2.51
CA ILE A 243 1.45 -15.40 3.04
C ILE A 243 2.51 -16.45 3.34
N THR A 244 3.58 -16.45 2.55
CA THR A 244 4.69 -17.34 2.86
C THR A 244 5.16 -17.00 4.27
N PRO A 245 5.61 -17.97 5.10
CA PRO A 245 6.07 -17.67 6.47
C PRO A 245 7.05 -16.50 6.54
N VAL A 246 7.81 -16.28 5.46
CA VAL A 246 8.76 -15.16 5.26
C VAL A 246 8.06 -13.82 4.97
N GLU A 247 6.98 -13.80 4.19
CA GLU A 247 6.18 -12.58 3.96
C GLU A 247 5.45 -12.14 5.24
N ASP A 248 5.03 -13.08 6.08
CA ASP A 248 4.37 -12.80 7.38
C ASP A 248 5.35 -12.19 8.38
N GLU A 249 6.60 -12.68 8.41
CA GLU A 249 7.65 -12.17 9.28
C GLU A 249 8.00 -10.71 8.96
N PHE A 250 8.15 -10.39 7.66
CA PHE A 250 8.41 -9.03 7.21
C PHE A 250 7.28 -8.08 7.60
N GLU A 251 6.01 -8.43 7.35
CA GLU A 251 4.86 -7.55 7.63
C GLU A 251 4.71 -7.27 9.13
N ARG A 252 4.98 -8.27 9.98
CA ARG A 252 4.95 -8.12 11.44
C ARG A 252 6.06 -7.18 11.91
N TRP A 253 7.30 -7.45 11.49
CA TRP A 253 8.44 -6.63 11.85
C TRP A 253 8.30 -5.20 11.31
N TYR A 254 7.90 -5.03 10.05
CA TYR A 254 7.79 -3.71 9.43
C TYR A 254 6.76 -2.82 10.11
N ARG A 255 5.64 -3.40 10.56
CA ARG A 255 4.65 -2.68 11.37
C ARG A 255 5.25 -2.21 12.70
N GLN A 256 5.97 -3.08 13.40
CA GLN A 256 6.64 -2.75 14.66
C GLN A 256 7.71 -1.66 14.45
N ALA A 257 8.47 -1.74 13.37
CA ALA A 257 9.50 -0.77 13.02
C ALA A 257 8.93 0.62 12.66
N ILE A 258 7.74 0.68 12.06
CA ILE A 258 7.04 1.95 11.82
C ILE A 258 6.51 2.52 13.14
N GLU A 259 5.92 1.68 14.00
CA GLU A 259 5.40 2.10 15.31
C GLU A 259 6.50 2.62 16.24
N SER A 260 7.70 2.03 16.19
CA SER A 260 8.87 2.52 16.93
C SER A 260 9.53 3.76 16.32
N GLY A 261 9.10 4.19 15.13
CA GLY A 261 9.73 5.28 14.36
C GLY A 261 11.07 4.91 13.72
N PHE A 262 11.49 3.64 13.81
CA PHE A 262 12.72 3.14 13.21
C PHE A 262 12.66 3.12 11.67
N CYS A 263 11.47 2.89 11.09
CA CYS A 263 11.27 2.91 9.64
C CYS A 263 10.25 3.97 9.21
N GLN A 264 10.42 4.51 8.00
CA GLN A 264 9.40 5.37 7.38
C GLN A 264 8.16 4.58 6.98
N ASP A 265 6.97 5.14 7.22
CA ASP A 265 5.69 4.55 6.81
C ASP A 265 5.50 4.67 5.28
N ILE A 266 6.00 3.65 4.57
CA ILE A 266 5.86 3.53 3.12
C ILE A 266 5.12 2.23 2.81
N PRO A 267 4.02 2.26 2.03
CA PRO A 267 3.33 1.04 1.65
C PRO A 267 4.26 0.11 0.86
N LYS A 268 4.22 -1.19 1.16
CA LYS A 268 5.09 -2.23 0.55
C LYS A 268 5.20 -2.19 -0.97
N LYS A 269 4.15 -1.77 -1.67
CA LYS A 269 4.12 -1.63 -3.14
C LYS A 269 5.11 -0.61 -3.68
N TYR A 270 5.55 0.32 -2.85
CA TYR A 270 6.50 1.38 -3.19
C TYR A 270 7.90 1.14 -2.62
N LEU A 271 8.12 0.02 -1.93
CA LEU A 271 9.44 -0.35 -1.43
C LEU A 271 10.28 -0.92 -2.57
N PRO A 272 11.54 -0.46 -2.73
CA PRO A 272 12.43 -0.99 -3.74
C PRO A 272 12.80 -2.44 -3.42
N VAL A 273 12.99 -3.26 -4.46
CA VAL A 273 13.46 -4.63 -4.34
C VAL A 273 14.80 -4.74 -5.06
N GLN A 274 15.83 -5.16 -4.35
CA GLN A 274 17.17 -5.35 -4.90
C GLN A 274 17.63 -6.78 -4.63
N GLN A 275 18.05 -7.48 -5.69
CA GLN A 275 18.48 -8.89 -5.61
C GLN A 275 17.44 -9.84 -4.98
N GLY A 276 16.15 -9.51 -5.09
CA GLY A 276 15.06 -10.32 -4.51
C GLY A 276 14.75 -10.02 -3.04
N GLU A 277 15.44 -9.07 -2.41
CA GLU A 277 15.16 -8.61 -1.05
C GLU A 277 14.47 -7.25 -1.03
N ILE A 278 13.51 -7.08 -0.12
CA ILE A 278 12.81 -5.81 0.10
C ILE A 278 13.72 -4.88 0.88
N LEU A 279 13.91 -3.68 0.35
CA LEU A 279 14.65 -2.60 0.99
C LEU A 279 13.69 -1.68 1.75
N VAL A 280 14.11 -1.26 2.93
CA VAL A 280 13.34 -0.43 3.85
C VAL A 280 14.11 0.84 4.15
N ARG A 281 13.38 1.93 4.35
CA ARG A 281 13.94 3.22 4.77
C ARG A 281 13.98 3.29 6.28
N VAL A 282 15.16 3.09 6.84
CA VAL A 282 15.43 3.22 8.27
C VAL A 282 15.71 4.69 8.58
N SER A 283 14.99 5.27 9.52
CA SER A 283 15.18 6.65 9.99
C SER A 283 16.60 6.81 10.51
N ASN A 284 17.39 7.66 9.85
CA ASN A 284 18.76 7.93 10.26
C ASN A 284 19.09 9.40 9.98
N ASP A 285 19.25 10.16 11.05
CA ASP A 285 19.53 11.59 11.03
C ASP A 285 20.97 11.91 10.55
N GLU A 286 21.84 10.90 10.42
CA GLU A 286 23.19 11.06 9.88
C GLU A 286 23.19 11.25 8.35
N PHE A 287 22.14 10.79 7.67
CA PHE A 287 22.01 10.94 6.22
C PHE A 287 21.27 12.22 5.85
N LEU A 288 21.72 12.90 4.79
CA LEU A 288 21.05 14.08 4.22
C LEU A 288 19.60 13.81 3.79
N SER A 289 19.28 12.56 3.48
CA SER A 289 17.93 12.08 3.17
C SER A 289 17.04 11.90 4.40
N GLY A 290 17.58 11.94 5.62
CA GLY A 290 16.90 11.58 6.87
C GLY A 290 16.59 10.08 6.99
N TYR A 291 17.11 9.26 6.06
CA TYR A 291 16.95 7.82 6.09
C TYR A 291 18.12 7.11 5.40
N GLU A 292 18.37 5.89 5.87
CA GLU A 292 19.27 4.90 5.31
C GLU A 292 18.45 3.81 4.60
N LEU A 293 18.91 3.36 3.43
CA LEU A 293 18.24 2.28 2.68
C LEU A 293 18.90 0.94 3.01
N LEU A 294 18.20 0.05 3.71
CA LEU A 294 18.75 -1.23 4.16
C LEU A 294 17.85 -2.40 3.74
N SER A 295 18.44 -3.59 3.52
CA SER A 295 17.65 -4.82 3.40
C SER A 295 16.86 -5.04 4.70
N TRP A 296 15.59 -5.45 4.60
CA TRP A 296 14.73 -5.61 5.78
C TRP A 296 15.32 -6.57 6.83
N ARG A 297 16.11 -7.56 6.41
CA ARG A 297 16.80 -8.49 7.31
C ARG A 297 17.91 -7.81 8.11
N ILE A 298 18.66 -6.93 7.46
CA ILE A 298 19.72 -6.14 8.09
C ILE A 298 19.10 -5.11 9.03
N ALA A 299 18.04 -4.44 8.57
CA ALA A 299 17.30 -3.48 9.38
C ALA A 299 16.68 -4.16 10.62
N LYS A 300 16.14 -5.37 10.48
CA LYS A 300 15.64 -6.18 11.59
C LYS A 300 16.72 -6.51 12.61
N ALA A 301 17.87 -7.01 12.17
CA ALA A 301 19.00 -7.28 13.07
C ALA A 301 19.49 -6.01 13.80
N LYS A 302 19.48 -4.85 13.12
CA LYS A 302 19.85 -3.55 13.72
C LYS A 302 18.84 -3.11 14.78
N MET A 303 17.55 -3.28 14.51
CA MET A 303 16.48 -2.99 15.48
C MET A 303 16.53 -3.90 16.71
N GLU A 304 16.82 -5.19 16.53
CA GLU A 304 16.97 -6.15 17.65
C GLU A 304 18.20 -5.83 18.53
N LEU A 305 19.27 -5.27 17.95
CA LEU A 305 20.46 -4.84 18.69
C LEU A 305 20.27 -3.54 19.49
N ASP A 306 19.32 -2.68 19.09
CA ASP A 306 19.00 -1.44 19.80
C ASP A 306 17.98 -1.66 20.94
N GLU A 307 17.35 -2.85 21.01
CA GLU A 307 16.40 -3.23 22.08
C GLU A 307 17.07 -3.92 23.30
N ASP A 308 18.35 -4.34 23.20
CA ASP A 308 19.17 -4.95 24.28
C ASP A 308 20.08 -3.93 25.01
#